data_AF-A0A809YKY1-F1
#
_entry.id   AF-A0A809YKY1-F1
#
_cell.length_a   1.000
_cell.length_b   1.000
_cell.length_c   1.000
_cell.angle_alpha   90.00
_cell.angle_beta   90.00
_cell.angle_gamma   90.00
#
_symmetry.space_group_name_H-M   'P 1'
#
loop_
_entity.id
_entity.type
_entity.pdbx_description
1 polymer ?
#
loop_
_entity_poly.entity_id
_entity_poly.type
_entity_poly.pdbx_seq_one_letter_code
_entity_poly.pdbx_strand_id
1 'polypeptide(L)'
;MAEVVVIGAGLSGTLMAYELLPQLGKDDRLSVISQGAIYHFVPSNPWVAVGWRKRDEIEIDLVDIMKRKGVRLLTQGAKRLHPTENRVELGDGTSINYDYLVVATGPELAFDEIPGLGPQGHTQSICHVDHASHAKDAFEKLAARPGPVVIGAVQGASCFGPAYEFLFILETELRRRKLRDQVPMTFVTSEPYVGHLGLDGVGDTKGLLEGEMREKHVELAPQIRTVA
;
A
#
# COMPACT_ATOMS: atom_id res chain seq x y z
N MET A 1 16.42 -29.50 -13.44
CA MET A 1 16.87 -28.15 -13.07
C MET A 1 15.85 -27.18 -13.62
N ALA A 2 14.89 -26.80 -12.79
CA ALA A 2 13.89 -25.79 -13.10
C ALA A 2 14.39 -24.40 -12.69
N GLU A 3 14.03 -23.38 -13.47
CA GLU A 3 14.17 -21.97 -13.11
C GLU A 3 12.79 -21.44 -12.69
N VAL A 4 12.63 -21.17 -11.40
CA VAL A 4 11.41 -20.57 -10.84
C VAL A 4 11.65 -19.08 -10.64
N VAL A 5 10.78 -18.25 -11.22
CA VAL A 5 10.87 -16.79 -11.12
C VAL A 5 9.65 -16.24 -10.40
N VAL A 6 9.87 -15.37 -9.41
CA VAL A 6 8.83 -14.57 -8.75
C VAL A 6 9.03 -13.11 -9.15
N ILE A 7 8.02 -12.48 -9.76
CA ILE A 7 8.04 -11.05 -10.06
C ILE A 7 7.33 -10.30 -8.93
N GLY A 8 8.06 -9.43 -8.24
CA GLY A 8 7.64 -8.64 -7.10
C GLY A 8 8.24 -9.18 -5.81
N ALA A 9 8.91 -8.32 -5.03
CA ALA A 9 9.39 -8.64 -3.69
C ALA A 9 8.61 -7.87 -2.60
N GLY A 10 7.31 -7.67 -2.83
CA GLY A 10 6.38 -7.20 -1.80
C GLY A 10 6.03 -8.29 -0.78
N LEU A 11 4.94 -8.08 -0.03
CA LEU A 11 4.48 -9.02 1.00
C LEU A 11 4.29 -10.45 0.45
N SER A 12 3.48 -10.59 -0.61
CA SER A 12 3.19 -11.90 -1.20
C SER A 12 4.39 -12.52 -1.90
N GLY A 13 5.15 -11.75 -2.69
CA GLY A 13 6.29 -12.28 -3.44
C GLY A 13 7.43 -12.76 -2.56
N THR A 14 7.73 -12.02 -1.48
CA THR A 14 8.73 -12.45 -0.49
C THR A 14 8.27 -13.71 0.25
N LEU A 15 7.01 -13.77 0.70
CA LEU A 15 6.46 -14.96 1.35
C LEU A 15 6.49 -16.18 0.41
N MET A 16 6.05 -16.01 -0.84
CA MET A 16 6.07 -17.07 -1.84
C MET A 16 7.48 -17.59 -2.10
N ALA A 17 8.49 -16.71 -2.17
CA ALA A 17 9.88 -17.16 -2.29
C ALA A 17 10.28 -18.08 -1.12
N TYR A 18 9.89 -17.73 0.11
CA TYR A 18 10.14 -18.58 1.29
C TYR A 18 9.36 -19.90 1.27
N GLU A 19 8.12 -19.90 0.79
CA GLU A 19 7.28 -21.10 0.69
C GLU A 19 7.75 -22.07 -0.41
N LEU A 20 8.35 -21.55 -1.48
CA LEU A 20 8.89 -22.35 -2.57
C LEU A 20 10.23 -23.01 -2.21
N LEU A 21 11.09 -22.36 -1.43
CA LEU A 21 12.41 -22.90 -1.05
C LEU A 21 12.41 -24.38 -0.61
N PRO A 22 11.55 -24.85 0.30
CA PRO A 22 11.54 -26.27 0.72
C PRO A 22 11.00 -27.23 -0.34
N GLN A 23 10.38 -26.72 -1.41
CA GLN A 23 9.79 -27.52 -2.49
C GLN A 23 10.76 -27.70 -3.67
N LEU A 24 11.85 -26.94 -3.72
CA LEU A 24 12.83 -26.98 -4.80
C LEU A 24 13.74 -28.20 -4.69
N GLY A 25 14.03 -28.83 -5.83
CA GLY A 25 15.10 -29.80 -5.94
C GLY A 25 16.47 -29.16 -5.74
N LYS A 26 17.48 -29.99 -5.44
CA LYS A 26 18.86 -29.54 -5.16
C LYS A 26 19.46 -28.65 -6.25
N ASP A 27 19.12 -28.92 -7.51
CA ASP A 27 19.67 -28.22 -8.67
C ASP A 27 18.77 -27.07 -9.15
N ASP A 28 17.53 -26.97 -8.66
CA ASP A 28 16.58 -25.95 -9.09
C ASP A 28 16.98 -24.56 -8.57
N ARG A 29 16.60 -23.52 -9.30
CA ARG A 29 16.94 -22.13 -8.97
C ARG A 29 15.69 -21.30 -8.75
N LEU A 30 15.78 -20.39 -7.77
CA LEU A 30 14.75 -19.42 -7.45
C LEU A 30 15.31 -18.00 -7.62
N SER A 31 14.69 -17.25 -8.51
CA SER A 31 14.99 -15.85 -8.77
C SER A 31 13.80 -14.97 -8.39
N VAL A 32 14.04 -13.91 -7.62
CA VAL A 32 13.03 -12.90 -7.28
C VAL A 32 13.41 -11.60 -8.00
N ILE A 33 12.50 -11.06 -8.80
CA ILE A 33 12.67 -9.79 -9.49
C ILE A 33 11.92 -8.70 -8.71
N SER A 34 12.58 -7.61 -8.37
CA SER A 34 11.98 -6.45 -7.70
C SER A 34 12.52 -5.16 -8.29
N GLN A 35 11.76 -4.07 -8.16
CA GLN A 35 12.26 -2.72 -8.40
C GLN A 35 13.02 -2.26 -7.16
N GLY A 36 14.35 -2.35 -7.19
CA GLY A 36 15.19 -2.12 -6.02
C GLY A 36 15.26 -3.30 -5.05
N ALA A 37 16.00 -3.11 -3.96
CA ALA A 37 16.28 -4.14 -2.96
C ALA A 37 15.42 -4.04 -1.68
N ILE A 38 14.72 -2.91 -1.51
CA ILE A 38 14.07 -2.58 -0.25
C ILE A 38 12.66 -3.14 -0.23
N TYR A 39 12.40 -4.01 0.74
CA TYR A 39 11.06 -4.37 1.17
C TYR A 39 10.55 -3.30 2.14
N HIS A 40 9.27 -2.94 2.05
CA HIS A 40 8.61 -2.14 3.08
C HIS A 40 7.32 -2.82 3.53
N PHE A 41 7.04 -2.78 4.83
CA PHE A 41 5.83 -3.36 5.40
C PHE A 41 4.63 -2.43 5.21
N VAL A 42 3.95 -2.57 4.07
CA VAL A 42 2.81 -1.75 3.63
C VAL A 42 1.77 -1.47 4.73
N PRO A 43 1.36 -2.44 5.57
CA PRO A 43 0.35 -2.18 6.62
C PRO A 43 0.74 -1.11 7.65
N SER A 44 2.02 -0.75 7.78
CA SER A 44 2.47 0.32 8.70
C SER A 44 2.52 1.72 8.07
N ASN A 45 2.25 1.85 6.77
CA ASN A 45 2.25 3.16 6.10
C ASN A 45 1.29 4.20 6.71
N PRO A 46 0.06 3.87 7.17
CA PRO A 46 -0.80 4.86 7.85
C PRO A 46 -0.13 5.49 9.09
N TRP A 47 0.72 4.73 9.78
CA TRP A 47 1.40 5.18 11.00
C TRP A 47 2.59 6.09 10.68
N VAL A 48 3.26 5.85 9.54
CA VAL A 48 4.31 6.74 9.02
C VAL A 48 3.73 8.12 8.70
N ALA A 49 2.53 8.17 8.14
CA ALA A 49 1.86 9.39 7.70
C ALA A 49 1.50 10.40 8.83
N VAL A 50 1.56 9.99 10.10
CA VAL A 50 1.45 10.90 11.25
C VAL A 50 2.70 10.89 12.14
N GLY A 51 3.76 10.18 11.72
CA GLY A 51 5.02 10.09 12.45
C GLY A 51 5.03 9.14 13.65
N TRP A 52 4.06 8.22 13.78
CA TRP A 52 4.06 7.17 14.81
C TRP A 52 5.07 6.06 14.53
N ARG A 53 5.48 5.94 13.26
CA ARG A 53 6.60 5.11 12.80
C ARG A 53 7.50 5.93 11.89
N LYS A 54 8.78 5.56 11.86
CA LYS A 54 9.72 6.05 10.87
C LYS A 54 9.83 5.05 9.72
N ARG A 55 10.29 5.53 8.56
CA ARG A 55 10.47 4.73 7.36
C ARG A 55 11.44 3.56 7.57
N ASP A 56 12.56 3.83 8.21
CA ASP A 56 13.60 2.84 8.51
C ASP A 56 13.16 1.76 9.50
N GLU A 57 12.09 2.01 10.27
CA GLU A 57 11.49 1.00 11.17
C GLU A 57 10.62 -0.02 10.43
N ILE A 58 10.25 0.25 9.17
CA ILE A 58 9.36 -0.61 8.37
C ILE A 58 10.00 -1.11 7.08
N GLU A 59 11.26 -0.74 6.83
CA GLU A 59 12.02 -1.13 5.65
C GLU A 59 13.08 -2.19 5.97
N ILE A 60 13.32 -3.09 5.01
CA ILE A 60 14.30 -4.16 5.11
C ILE A 60 15.03 -4.28 3.78
N ASP A 61 16.37 -4.27 3.81
CA ASP A 61 17.19 -4.62 2.64
C ASP A 61 17.19 -6.14 2.44
N LEU A 62 16.69 -6.59 1.29
CA LEU A 62 16.55 -7.99 0.96
C LEU A 62 17.84 -8.65 0.43
N VAL A 63 18.89 -7.90 0.07
CA VAL A 63 20.09 -8.46 -0.62
C VAL A 63 20.73 -9.57 0.20
N ASP A 64 21.13 -9.28 1.44
CA ASP A 64 21.81 -10.25 2.30
C ASP A 64 20.85 -11.33 2.84
N ILE A 65 19.57 -11.03 2.93
CA ILE A 65 18.54 -11.97 3.39
C ILE A 65 18.33 -13.05 2.32
N MET A 66 18.06 -12.64 1.08
CA MET A 66 17.84 -13.55 -0.04
C MET A 66 19.10 -14.35 -0.35
N LYS A 67 20.28 -13.70 -0.33
CA LYS A 67 21.57 -14.38 -0.53
C LYS A 67 21.81 -15.50 0.48
N ARG A 68 21.54 -15.28 1.77
CA ARG A 68 21.67 -16.31 2.83
C ARG A 68 20.74 -17.50 2.62
N LYS A 69 19.68 -17.34 1.84
CA LYS A 69 18.72 -18.40 1.48
C LYS A 69 18.99 -19.03 0.11
N GLY A 70 20.05 -18.61 -0.58
CA GLY A 70 20.33 -19.08 -1.94
C GLY A 70 19.34 -18.56 -2.99
N VAL A 71 18.57 -17.52 -2.67
CA VAL A 71 17.64 -16.87 -3.61
C VAL A 71 18.37 -15.78 -4.37
N ARG A 72 18.24 -15.79 -5.70
CA ARG A 72 18.81 -14.74 -6.56
C ARG A 72 17.87 -13.55 -6.60
N LEU A 73 18.24 -12.45 -5.95
CA LEU A 73 17.50 -11.19 -6.04
C LEU A 73 17.98 -10.37 -7.25
N LEU A 74 17.05 -10.00 -8.13
CA LEU A 74 17.25 -9.15 -9.30
C LEU A 74 16.55 -7.81 -9.05
N THR A 75 17.29 -6.74 -8.84
CA THR A 75 16.78 -5.43 -8.41
C THR A 75 16.43 -4.49 -9.56
N GLN A 76 16.56 -4.97 -10.80
CA GLN A 76 16.38 -4.19 -12.03
C GLN A 76 14.90 -3.87 -12.34
N GLY A 77 13.96 -4.54 -11.67
CA GLY A 77 12.55 -4.54 -12.03
C GLY A 77 12.25 -5.33 -13.31
N ALA A 78 11.02 -5.85 -13.41
CA ALA A 78 10.51 -6.44 -14.64
C ALA A 78 9.93 -5.34 -15.53
N LYS A 79 10.32 -5.35 -16.81
CA LYS A 79 9.84 -4.40 -17.82
C LYS A 79 8.77 -5.00 -18.71
N ARG A 80 8.96 -6.26 -19.15
CA ARG A 80 8.01 -6.94 -20.05
C ARG A 80 8.04 -8.44 -19.85
N LEU A 81 6.87 -9.05 -19.79
CA LEU A 81 6.70 -10.51 -19.86
C LEU A 81 6.51 -10.94 -21.31
N HIS A 82 7.32 -11.89 -21.76
CA HIS A 82 7.22 -12.56 -23.06
C HIS A 82 6.77 -14.01 -22.85
N PRO A 83 5.45 -14.26 -22.69
CA PRO A 83 4.95 -15.56 -22.23
C PRO A 83 5.16 -16.69 -23.24
N THR A 84 5.19 -16.38 -24.54
CA THR A 84 5.45 -17.37 -25.61
C THR A 84 6.88 -17.88 -25.61
N GLU A 85 7.79 -17.16 -24.97
CA GLU A 85 9.22 -17.48 -24.86
C GLU A 85 9.60 -17.96 -23.44
N ASN A 86 8.64 -17.97 -22.52
CA ASN A 86 8.87 -18.10 -21.08
C ASN A 86 10.02 -17.20 -20.58
N ARG A 87 9.96 -15.91 -20.92
CA ARG A 87 11.04 -14.95 -20.64
C ARG A 87 10.51 -13.65 -20.05
N VAL A 88 11.25 -13.10 -19.08
CA VAL A 88 11.03 -11.76 -18.53
C VAL A 88 12.19 -10.86 -18.96
N GLU A 89 11.86 -9.73 -19.59
CA GLU A 89 12.77 -8.63 -19.87
C GLU A 89 12.86 -7.72 -18.65
N LEU A 90 14.08 -7.39 -18.23
CA LEU A 90 14.36 -6.55 -17.06
C LEU A 90 14.52 -5.07 -17.46
N GLY A 91 14.48 -4.17 -16.47
CA GLY A 91 14.63 -2.73 -16.68
C GLY A 91 15.94 -2.29 -17.33
N ASP A 92 17.01 -3.08 -17.20
CA ASP A 92 18.34 -2.83 -17.79
C ASP A 92 18.51 -3.44 -19.20
N GLY A 93 17.44 -4.02 -19.78
CA GLY A 93 17.46 -4.65 -21.09
C GLY A 93 17.97 -6.10 -21.09
N THR A 94 18.44 -6.61 -19.95
CA THR A 94 18.74 -8.04 -19.80
C THR A 94 17.46 -8.86 -19.70
N SER A 95 17.57 -10.20 -19.67
CA SER A 95 16.43 -11.08 -19.55
C SER A 95 16.72 -12.34 -18.75
N ILE A 96 15.67 -12.94 -18.22
CA ILE A 96 15.70 -14.23 -17.53
C ILE A 96 14.59 -15.12 -18.09
N ASN A 97 14.96 -16.37 -18.42
CA ASN A 97 13.99 -17.39 -18.80
C ASN A 97 13.45 -18.07 -17.54
N TYR A 98 12.28 -18.68 -17.62
CA TYR A 98 11.68 -19.42 -16.51
C TYR A 98 11.04 -20.70 -17.01
N ASP A 99 10.93 -21.69 -16.11
CA ASP A 99 10.04 -22.84 -16.29
C ASP A 99 8.71 -22.58 -15.56
N TYR A 100 8.77 -21.88 -14.42
CA TYR A 100 7.61 -21.46 -13.65
C TYR A 100 7.71 -19.99 -13.27
N LEU A 101 6.58 -19.28 -13.40
CA LEU A 101 6.48 -17.86 -13.10
C LEU A 101 5.38 -17.61 -12.07
N VAL A 102 5.73 -16.89 -11.01
CA VAL A 102 4.78 -16.28 -10.07
C VAL A 102 4.74 -14.79 -10.32
N VAL A 103 3.54 -14.24 -10.50
CA VAL A 103 3.30 -12.79 -10.61
C VAL A 103 2.76 -12.27 -9.28
N ALA A 104 3.54 -11.44 -8.60
CA ALA A 104 3.27 -10.86 -7.28
C ALA A 104 3.62 -9.37 -7.23
N THR A 105 3.34 -8.64 -8.32
CA THR A 105 3.74 -7.24 -8.54
C THR A 105 2.99 -6.22 -7.67
N GLY A 106 1.91 -6.62 -7.01
CA GLY A 106 1.05 -5.69 -6.27
C GLY A 106 0.21 -4.80 -7.20
N PRO A 107 -0.43 -3.76 -6.65
CA PRO A 107 -1.30 -2.87 -7.42
C PRO A 107 -0.51 -1.76 -8.13
N GLU A 108 -0.96 -1.41 -9.32
CA GLU A 108 -0.71 -0.08 -9.88
C GLU A 108 -1.74 0.89 -9.30
N LEU A 109 -1.28 2.03 -8.79
CA LEU A 109 -2.15 3.02 -8.15
C LEU A 109 -2.69 3.97 -9.22
N ALA A 110 -3.92 3.69 -9.68
CA ALA A 110 -4.61 4.37 -10.78
C ALA A 110 -5.09 5.79 -10.40
N PHE A 111 -4.16 6.66 -10.00
CA PHE A 111 -4.46 8.05 -9.66
C PHE A 111 -4.91 8.88 -10.86
N ASP A 112 -4.55 8.45 -12.08
CA ASP A 112 -4.90 9.09 -13.34
C ASP A 112 -6.38 8.95 -13.72
N GLU A 113 -7.12 8.00 -13.12
CA GLU A 113 -8.56 7.84 -13.36
C GLU A 113 -9.41 9.01 -12.84
N ILE A 114 -8.87 9.82 -11.91
CA ILE A 114 -9.52 11.00 -11.37
C ILE A 114 -8.56 12.19 -11.49
N PRO A 115 -8.85 13.20 -12.33
CA PRO A 115 -7.98 14.35 -12.48
C PRO A 115 -7.70 15.02 -11.13
N GLY A 116 -6.42 15.24 -10.83
CA GLY A 116 -5.98 15.85 -9.57
C GLY A 116 -5.91 14.90 -8.37
N LEU A 117 -6.19 13.60 -8.52
CA LEU A 117 -5.99 12.63 -7.45
C LEU A 117 -4.52 12.25 -7.29
N GLY A 118 -4.14 11.92 -6.05
CA GLY A 118 -2.86 11.34 -5.69
C GLY A 118 -1.80 12.37 -5.33
N PRO A 119 -0.63 11.91 -4.84
CA PRO A 119 0.41 12.78 -4.26
C PRO A 119 1.00 13.83 -5.20
N GLN A 120 0.87 13.65 -6.51
CA GLN A 120 1.31 14.62 -7.53
C GLN A 120 0.18 15.60 -7.92
N GLY A 121 -1.04 15.35 -7.48
CA GLY A 121 -2.20 16.22 -7.65
C GLY A 121 -2.50 17.01 -6.37
N HIS A 122 -3.74 16.93 -5.91
CA HIS A 122 -4.28 17.69 -4.79
C HIS A 122 -4.49 16.86 -3.51
N THR A 123 -4.29 15.53 -3.57
CA THR A 123 -4.52 14.64 -2.42
C THR A 123 -3.25 13.92 -1.98
N GLN A 124 -3.30 13.27 -0.83
CA GLN A 124 -2.22 12.42 -0.33
C GLN A 124 -2.63 10.95 -0.41
N SER A 125 -1.67 10.04 -0.32
CA SER A 125 -1.90 8.59 -0.28
C SER A 125 -1.02 7.95 0.79
N ILE A 126 -1.47 6.81 1.32
CA ILE A 126 -0.72 5.98 2.27
C ILE A 126 -0.48 4.56 1.71
N CYS A 127 -0.70 4.35 0.41
CA CYS A 127 -0.55 3.02 -0.20
C CYS A 127 0.92 2.61 -0.40
N HIS A 128 1.84 3.56 -0.41
CA HIS A 128 3.29 3.34 -0.52
C HIS A 128 4.03 4.17 0.53
N VAL A 129 5.19 3.71 0.98
CA VAL A 129 5.97 4.39 2.03
C VAL A 129 6.43 5.80 1.63
N ASP A 130 6.74 6.01 0.34
CA ASP A 130 7.05 7.35 -0.19
C ASP A 130 5.83 8.27 -0.07
N HIS A 131 4.64 7.78 -0.41
CA HIS A 131 3.41 8.55 -0.30
C HIS A 131 3.07 8.86 1.16
N ALA A 132 3.25 7.89 2.06
CA ALA A 132 3.06 8.10 3.49
C ALA A 132 4.03 9.16 4.05
N SER A 133 5.27 9.20 3.54
CA SER A 133 6.23 10.24 3.91
C SER A 133 5.77 11.64 3.46
N HIS A 134 5.24 11.77 2.24
CA HIS A 134 4.61 13.02 1.79
C HIS A 134 3.36 13.39 2.61
N ALA A 135 2.55 12.39 2.97
CA ALA A 135 1.37 12.59 3.82
C ALA A 135 1.75 13.10 5.22
N LYS A 136 2.89 12.64 5.77
CA LYS A 136 3.46 13.19 7.00
C LYS A 136 3.82 14.67 6.88
N ASP A 137 4.47 15.07 5.79
CA ASP A 137 4.77 16.48 5.54
C ASP A 137 3.49 17.32 5.41
N ALA A 138 2.46 16.79 4.76
CA ALA A 138 1.15 17.43 4.67
C ALA A 138 0.47 17.53 6.05
N PHE A 139 0.59 16.50 6.88
CA PHE A 139 0.08 16.51 8.25
C PHE A 139 0.79 17.56 9.12
N GLU A 140 2.11 17.71 9.03
CA GLU A 140 2.82 18.75 9.78
C GLU A 140 2.42 20.16 9.32
N LYS A 141 2.15 20.36 8.03
CA LYS A 141 1.59 21.63 7.51
C LYS A 141 0.19 21.91 8.05
N LEU A 142 -0.67 20.90 8.12
CA LEU A 142 -1.99 20.99 8.74
C LEU A 142 -1.86 21.33 10.24
N ALA A 143 -0.93 20.70 10.94
CA ALA A 143 -0.72 20.94 12.37
C ALA A 143 -0.27 22.38 12.64
N ALA A 144 0.56 22.95 11.75
CA ALA A 144 1.00 24.34 11.83
C ALA A 144 -0.11 25.35 11.47
N ARG A 145 -1.02 24.97 10.56
CA ARG A 145 -2.15 25.79 10.12
C ARG A 145 -3.40 24.93 9.97
N PRO A 146 -4.16 24.73 11.07
CA PRO A 146 -5.36 23.90 11.05
C PRO A 146 -6.38 24.34 10.01
N GLY A 147 -7.05 23.37 9.42
CA GLY A 147 -8.05 23.56 8.38
C GLY A 147 -8.84 22.28 8.16
N PRO A 148 -9.84 22.27 7.25
CA PRO A 148 -10.64 21.09 6.99
C PRO A 148 -9.80 19.96 6.37
N VAL A 149 -10.17 18.72 6.70
CA VAL A 149 -9.57 17.50 6.15
C VAL A 149 -10.67 16.61 5.58
N VAL A 150 -10.40 16.07 4.39
CA VAL A 150 -11.19 15.02 3.78
C VAL A 150 -10.34 13.76 3.70
N ILE A 151 -10.84 12.65 4.25
CA ILE A 151 -10.21 11.32 4.18
C ILE A 151 -11.19 10.36 3.54
N GLY A 152 -10.71 9.36 2.81
CA GLY A 152 -11.64 8.48 2.13
C GLY A 152 -11.04 7.45 1.22
N ALA A 153 -11.95 6.77 0.52
CA ALA A 153 -11.67 5.85 -0.57
C ALA A 153 -12.50 6.24 -1.79
N VAL A 154 -11.84 6.41 -2.93
CA VAL A 154 -12.48 6.81 -4.19
C VAL A 154 -13.12 5.63 -4.91
N GLN A 155 -13.92 5.89 -5.95
CA GLN A 155 -14.49 4.83 -6.79
C GLN A 155 -13.43 3.87 -7.33
N GLY A 156 -13.76 2.59 -7.43
CA GLY A 156 -12.83 1.55 -7.88
C GLY A 156 -11.86 1.05 -6.80
N ALA A 157 -11.79 1.73 -5.64
CA ALA A 157 -10.99 1.23 -4.52
C ALA A 157 -11.49 -0.13 -4.03
N SER A 158 -10.55 -0.98 -3.64
CA SER A 158 -10.80 -2.30 -3.04
C SER A 158 -10.24 -2.43 -1.63
N CYS A 159 -9.46 -1.45 -1.17
CA CYS A 159 -8.78 -1.46 0.12
C CYS A 159 -9.30 -0.33 1.03
N PHE A 160 -10.46 -0.57 1.65
CA PHE A 160 -11.15 0.45 2.45
C PHE A 160 -10.64 0.56 3.89
N GLY A 161 -10.22 -0.57 4.49
CA GLY A 161 -9.77 -0.64 5.89
C GLY A 161 -8.74 0.45 6.26
N PRO A 162 -7.66 0.63 5.48
CA PRO A 162 -6.67 1.67 5.77
C PRO A 162 -7.20 3.11 5.71
N ALA A 163 -8.29 3.39 4.98
CA ALA A 163 -8.90 4.71 4.98
C ALA A 163 -9.57 5.01 6.33
N TYR A 164 -10.30 4.03 6.89
CA TYR A 164 -10.85 4.11 8.25
C TYR A 164 -9.74 4.15 9.31
N GLU A 165 -8.72 3.30 9.16
CA GLU A 165 -7.57 3.29 10.08
C GLU A 165 -6.89 4.67 10.11
N PHE A 166 -6.56 5.23 8.94
CA PHE A 166 -5.91 6.53 8.84
C PHE A 166 -6.78 7.66 9.39
N LEU A 167 -8.10 7.62 9.15
CA LEU A 167 -9.04 8.57 9.77
C LEU A 167 -8.88 8.60 11.29
N PHE A 168 -8.94 7.44 11.95
CA PHE A 168 -8.87 7.37 13.41
C PHE A 168 -7.46 7.65 13.95
N ILE A 169 -6.41 7.30 13.21
CA ILE A 169 -5.03 7.66 13.55
C ILE A 169 -4.86 9.19 13.53
N LEU A 170 -5.28 9.85 12.46
CA LEU A 170 -5.19 11.30 12.32
C LEU A 170 -6.01 12.01 13.40
N GLU A 171 -7.24 11.55 13.64
CA GLU A 171 -8.12 12.07 14.68
C GLU A 171 -7.47 11.99 16.08
N THR A 172 -6.87 10.83 16.37
CA THR A 172 -6.15 10.59 17.63
C THR A 172 -4.94 11.50 17.77
N GLU A 173 -4.13 11.64 16.72
CA GLU A 173 -2.94 12.47 16.76
C GLU A 173 -3.29 13.97 16.88
N LEU A 174 -4.33 14.43 16.18
CA LEU A 174 -4.86 15.79 16.34
C LEU A 174 -5.32 16.06 17.77
N ARG A 175 -5.97 15.10 18.44
CA ARG A 175 -6.31 15.22 19.87
C ARG A 175 -5.07 15.29 20.76
N ARG A 176 -4.06 14.44 20.53
CA ARG A 176 -2.79 14.47 21.27
C ARG A 176 -2.11 15.82 21.17
N ARG A 177 -2.17 16.45 19.99
CA ARG A 177 -1.65 17.81 19.73
C ARG A 177 -2.58 18.93 20.17
N LYS A 178 -3.78 18.63 20.70
CA LYS A 178 -4.83 19.59 21.09
C LYS A 178 -5.30 20.48 19.93
N LEU A 179 -5.31 19.93 18.70
CA LEU A 179 -5.70 20.62 17.47
C LEU A 179 -7.05 20.16 16.91
N ARG A 180 -7.61 19.06 17.43
CA ARG A 180 -8.81 18.41 16.86
C ARG A 180 -10.00 19.37 16.68
N ASP A 181 -10.22 20.30 17.61
CA ASP A 181 -11.35 21.23 17.56
C ASP A 181 -11.22 22.28 16.44
N GLN A 182 -10.01 22.45 15.87
CA GLN A 182 -9.72 23.40 14.79
C GLN A 182 -9.71 22.72 13.40
N VAL A 183 -9.96 21.40 13.34
CA VAL A 183 -9.87 20.60 12.12
C VAL A 183 -11.22 19.91 11.87
N PRO A 184 -12.11 20.50 11.06
CA PRO A 184 -13.28 19.78 10.55
C PRO A 184 -12.82 18.54 9.77
N MET A 185 -13.45 17.39 10.01
CA MET A 185 -13.07 16.14 9.36
C MET A 185 -14.28 15.53 8.66
N THR A 186 -14.12 15.20 7.39
CA THR A 186 -15.13 14.52 6.57
C THR A 186 -14.57 13.21 6.05
N PHE A 187 -15.35 12.14 6.16
CA PHE A 187 -15.06 10.85 5.56
C PHE A 187 -15.90 10.64 4.31
N VAL A 188 -15.24 10.41 3.18
CA VAL A 188 -15.87 10.20 1.86
C VAL A 188 -15.56 8.78 1.40
N THR A 189 -16.57 8.03 0.97
CA THR A 189 -16.35 6.66 0.47
C THR A 189 -17.26 6.32 -0.69
N SER A 190 -16.73 5.54 -1.62
CA SER A 190 -17.52 4.91 -2.69
C SER A 190 -18.31 3.69 -2.22
N GLU A 191 -18.16 3.28 -0.96
CA GLU A 191 -18.96 2.20 -0.38
C GLU A 191 -20.46 2.53 -0.40
N PRO A 192 -21.34 1.53 -0.58
CA PRO A 192 -22.78 1.71 -0.51
C PRO A 192 -23.26 2.16 0.88
N TYR A 193 -22.51 1.80 1.93
CA TYR A 193 -22.70 2.24 3.30
C TYR A 193 -21.37 2.10 4.06
N VAL A 194 -21.21 2.79 5.18
CA VAL A 194 -19.98 2.71 5.99
C VAL A 194 -19.76 1.31 6.54
N GLY A 195 -18.52 0.83 6.45
CA GLY A 195 -18.17 -0.50 6.94
C GLY A 195 -18.58 -1.63 6.01
N HIS A 196 -18.98 -1.33 4.77
CA HIS A 196 -19.14 -2.34 3.73
C HIS A 196 -17.81 -3.06 3.43
N LEU A 197 -16.69 -2.33 3.46
CA LEU A 197 -15.30 -2.79 3.29
C LEU A 197 -15.01 -3.51 1.96
N GLY A 198 -15.96 -3.51 1.02
CA GLY A 198 -15.91 -4.32 -0.20
C GLY A 198 -16.38 -5.78 0.00
N LEU A 199 -16.94 -6.09 1.18
CA LEU A 199 -17.23 -7.44 1.65
C LEU A 199 -18.70 -7.63 2.08
N ASP A 200 -19.58 -6.66 1.80
CA ASP A 200 -20.94 -6.57 2.35
C ASP A 200 -21.00 -6.55 3.89
N GLY A 201 -19.98 -5.94 4.49
CA GLY A 201 -19.83 -5.87 5.93
C GLY A 201 -19.34 -7.17 6.56
N VAL A 202 -18.69 -7.04 7.72
CA VAL A 202 -18.24 -8.16 8.55
C VAL A 202 -18.70 -7.91 9.98
N GLY A 203 -19.59 -8.76 10.50
CA GLY A 203 -20.22 -8.52 11.81
C GLY A 203 -20.98 -7.19 11.84
N ASP A 204 -20.82 -6.41 12.92
CA ASP A 204 -21.42 -5.07 13.06
C ASP A 204 -20.44 -3.94 12.70
N THR A 205 -19.66 -4.13 11.64
CA THR A 205 -18.71 -3.10 11.16
C THR A 205 -19.42 -1.78 10.82
N LYS A 206 -20.63 -1.84 10.30
CA LYS A 206 -21.45 -0.65 10.03
C LYS A 206 -21.77 0.12 11.31
N GLY A 207 -22.42 -0.52 12.29
CA GLY A 207 -22.83 0.13 13.53
C GLY A 207 -21.63 0.66 14.33
N LEU A 208 -20.55 -0.14 14.37
CA LEU A 208 -19.30 0.24 15.03
C LEU A 208 -18.67 1.49 14.39
N LEU A 209 -18.46 1.50 13.07
CA LEU A 209 -17.80 2.63 12.41
C LEU A 209 -18.66 3.90 12.39
N GLU A 210 -19.98 3.77 12.19
CA GLU A 210 -20.91 4.91 12.31
C GLU A 210 -20.93 5.47 13.75
N GLY A 211 -20.87 4.61 14.76
CA GLY A 211 -20.79 4.98 16.17
C GLY A 211 -19.53 5.78 16.49
N GLU A 212 -18.37 5.22 16.13
CA GLU A 212 -17.05 5.84 16.37
C GLU A 212 -16.90 7.18 15.65
N MET A 213 -17.33 7.27 14.38
CA MET A 213 -17.28 8.53 13.64
C MET A 213 -18.16 9.61 14.26
N ARG A 214 -19.37 9.24 14.71
CA ARG A 214 -20.29 10.17 15.37
C ARG A 214 -19.73 10.67 16.70
N GLU A 215 -19.18 9.79 17.53
CA GLU A 215 -18.54 10.16 18.80
C GLU A 215 -17.36 11.12 18.58
N LYS A 216 -16.62 10.91 17.48
CA LYS A 216 -15.46 11.74 17.11
C LYS A 216 -15.80 12.96 16.28
N HIS A 217 -17.09 13.28 16.07
CA HIS A 217 -17.57 14.40 15.26
C HIS A 217 -16.96 14.44 13.85
N VAL A 218 -16.90 13.27 13.19
CA VAL A 218 -16.53 13.14 11.78
C VAL A 218 -17.81 13.17 10.95
N GLU A 219 -17.87 14.07 9.98
CA GLU A 219 -18.96 14.10 9.01
C GLU A 219 -18.82 12.94 8.03
N LEU A 220 -19.91 12.23 7.78
CA LEU A 220 -19.91 11.06 6.90
C LEU A 220 -20.64 11.34 5.60
N ALA A 221 -20.01 10.99 4.49
CA ALA A 221 -20.55 11.18 3.15
C ALA A 221 -20.35 9.90 2.29
N PRO A 222 -21.22 8.87 2.44
CA PRO A 222 -21.13 7.61 1.71
C PRO A 222 -21.76 7.73 0.32
N GLN A 223 -21.52 6.75 -0.55
CA GLN A 223 -22.01 6.72 -1.93
C GLN A 223 -21.58 7.94 -2.78
N ILE A 224 -20.45 8.56 -2.41
CA ILE A 224 -19.93 9.70 -3.16
C ILE A 224 -18.98 9.22 -4.23
N ARG A 225 -19.20 9.72 -5.45
CA ARG A 225 -18.23 9.65 -6.53
C ARG A 225 -17.38 10.90 -6.50
N THR A 226 -16.07 10.73 -6.41
CA THR A 226 -15.14 11.87 -6.47
C THR A 226 -14.95 12.29 -7.92
N VAL A 227 -15.22 13.57 -8.21
CA VAL A 227 -15.04 14.21 -9.52
C VAL A 227 -14.15 15.44 -9.35
N ALA A 228 -13.43 15.80 -10.41
CA ALA A 228 -12.57 16.98 -10.46
C ALA A 228 -13.37 18.26 -10.68
#